data_AF-A0ABD2NWW4-F1
#
_entry.id   AF-A0ABD2NWW4-F1
#
_cell.length_a   1.000
_cell.length_b   1.000
_cell.length_c   1.000
_cell.angle_alpha   90.00
_cell.angle_beta   90.00
_cell.angle_gamma   90.00
#
_symmetry.space_group_name_H-M   'P 1'
#
loop_
_entity.id
_entity.type
_entity.pdbx_description
1 polymer ?
#
loop_
_entity_poly.entity_id
_entity_poly.type
_entity_poly.pdbx_seq_one_letter_code
_entity_poly.pdbx_strand_id
1 'polypeptide(L)'
;MKFITKERFETLMQPMVDHLENNFDEVDSFDISKEKLLIPCIVHFAVATADDALWKQMNYQVLLKMRNTNPTIRLISLKCLTELVKQLGEDFLPLLPETIPFLSELLEDEEESVEKSCKKSIQEMEKVLGENLQKYF
;
A
#
# COMPACT_ATOMS: atom_id res chain seq x y z
N MET A 1 -25.23 3.39 10.36
CA MET A 1 -24.79 4.63 9.68
C MET A 1 -23.38 4.38 9.20
N LYS A 2 -23.12 4.27 7.88
CA LYS A 2 -21.74 4.15 7.37
C LYS A 2 -21.06 5.52 7.51
N PHE A 3 -19.97 5.59 8.27
CA PHE A 3 -19.25 6.85 8.50
C PHE A 3 -18.53 7.34 7.23
N ILE A 4 -18.00 6.40 6.44
CA ILE A 4 -17.45 6.66 5.12
C ILE A 4 -18.59 6.57 4.09
N THR A 5 -18.88 7.69 3.44
CA THR A 5 -19.74 7.76 2.25
C THR A 5 -18.86 7.90 1.02
N LYS A 6 -19.38 7.60 -0.17
CA LYS A 6 -18.66 7.76 -1.44
C LYS A 6 -18.08 9.17 -1.60
N GLU A 7 -18.87 10.21 -1.32
CA GLU A 7 -18.43 11.60 -1.39
C GLU A 7 -17.25 11.91 -0.44
N ARG A 8 -17.31 11.39 0.80
CA ARG A 8 -16.22 11.54 1.77
C ARG A 8 -14.97 10.78 1.32
N PHE A 9 -15.15 9.61 0.73
CA PHE A 9 -14.06 8.83 0.18
C PHE A 9 -13.35 9.57 -0.94
N GLU A 10 -14.10 10.04 -1.93
CA GLU A 10 -13.57 10.79 -3.08
C GLU A 10 -12.83 12.06 -2.65
N THR A 11 -13.28 12.71 -1.57
CA THR A 11 -12.63 13.91 -1.03
C THR A 11 -11.34 13.61 -0.26
N LEU A 12 -11.31 12.52 0.52
CA LEU A 12 -10.24 12.25 1.49
C LEU A 12 -9.17 11.29 0.99
N MET A 13 -9.51 10.37 0.08
CA MET A 13 -8.62 9.29 -0.35
C MET A 13 -7.33 9.83 -0.98
N GLN A 14 -7.44 10.70 -1.97
CA GLN A 14 -6.27 11.18 -2.70
C GLN A 14 -5.32 11.97 -1.79
N PRO A 15 -5.77 12.97 -1.00
CA PRO A 15 -4.87 13.67 -0.08
C PRO A 15 -4.22 12.77 0.98
N MET A 16 -4.93 11.74 1.45
CA MET A 16 -4.38 10.79 2.41
C MET A 16 -3.26 9.93 1.81
N VAL A 17 -3.47 9.40 0.59
CA VAL A 17 -2.47 8.58 -0.09
C VAL A 17 -1.28 9.42 -0.54
N ASP A 18 -1.50 10.65 -1.02
CA ASP A 18 -0.43 11.58 -1.39
C ASP A 18 0.47 11.94 -0.20
N HIS A 19 -0.06 11.87 1.03
CA HIS A 19 0.73 12.09 2.23
C HIS A 19 1.86 11.06 2.45
N LEU A 20 1.82 9.91 1.75
CA LEU A 20 2.94 8.96 1.74
C LEU A 20 4.20 9.58 1.12
N GLU A 21 4.03 10.42 0.09
CA GLU A 21 5.13 11.06 -0.65
C GLU A 21 5.66 12.32 0.03
N ASN A 22 4.89 12.92 0.94
CA ASN A 22 5.30 14.15 1.60
C ASN A 22 6.54 13.91 2.47
N ASN A 23 7.68 14.42 2.04
CA ASN A 23 8.86 14.54 2.87
C ASN A 23 8.66 15.79 3.73
N PHE A 24 8.25 15.62 4.98
CA PHE A 24 8.40 16.70 5.94
C PHE A 24 9.89 16.76 6.27
N ASP A 25 10.60 17.59 5.53
CA ASP A 25 12.01 17.83 5.74
C ASP A 25 12.25 18.18 7.23
N GLU A 26 13.31 17.59 7.80
CA GLU A 26 14.09 18.03 8.97
C GLU A 26 14.09 17.21 10.28
N VAL A 27 13.34 16.11 10.48
CA VAL A 27 13.52 15.34 11.74
C VAL A 27 13.35 13.82 11.57
N ASP A 28 14.39 13.06 11.96
CA ASP A 28 14.44 11.59 12.09
C ASP A 28 13.25 10.94 12.86
N SER A 29 12.39 11.75 13.49
CA SER A 29 11.15 11.32 14.15
C SER A 29 9.98 11.04 13.19
N PHE A 30 10.11 11.35 11.89
CA PHE A 30 8.96 11.34 10.97
C PHE A 30 8.69 10.00 10.27
N ASP A 31 9.72 9.20 9.98
CA ASP A 31 9.52 7.83 9.46
C ASP A 31 8.70 6.98 10.43
N ILE A 32 8.98 7.15 11.72
CA ILE A 32 8.20 6.58 12.82
C ILE A 32 6.74 7.06 12.78
N SER A 33 6.50 8.32 12.41
CA SER A 33 5.16 8.92 12.41
C SER A 33 4.33 8.44 11.21
N LYS A 34 4.91 8.32 10.01
CA LYS A 34 4.22 7.75 8.85
C LYS A 34 3.84 6.30 9.08
N GLU A 35 4.78 5.50 9.58
CA GLU A 35 4.52 4.08 9.86
C GLU A 35 3.52 3.88 10.99
N LYS A 36 3.56 4.70 12.05
CA LYS A 36 2.68 4.51 13.23
C LYS A 36 1.32 5.19 13.12
N LEU A 37 1.17 6.20 12.28
CA LEU A 37 -0.06 6.99 12.21
C LEU A 37 -0.68 6.95 10.81
N LEU A 38 0.10 7.21 9.76
CA LEU A 38 -0.44 7.34 8.41
C LEU A 38 -0.86 5.99 7.83
N ILE A 39 0.00 4.97 7.88
CA ILE A 39 -0.35 3.62 7.37
C ILE A 39 -1.59 3.07 8.09
N PRO A 40 -1.66 3.04 9.43
CA PRO A 40 -2.88 2.63 10.12
C PRO A 40 -4.11 3.46 9.75
N CYS A 41 -3.95 4.76 9.52
CA CYS A 41 -5.05 5.61 9.08
C CYS A 41 -5.58 5.19 7.70
N ILE A 42 -4.70 4.99 6.71
CA ILE A 42 -5.08 4.52 5.36
C ILE A 42 -5.73 3.14 5.43
N VAL A 43 -5.16 2.23 6.22
CA VAL A 43 -5.67 0.86 6.38
C VAL A 43 -7.06 0.87 7.03
N HIS A 44 -7.26 1.59 8.13
CA HIS A 44 -8.58 1.70 8.76
C HIS A 44 -9.60 2.43 7.88
N PHE A 45 -9.15 3.39 7.07
CA PHE A 45 -10.00 4.05 6.08
C PHE A 45 -10.46 3.06 5.00
N ALA A 46 -9.58 2.17 4.54
CA ALA A 46 -9.94 1.06 3.64
C ALA A 46 -11.03 0.18 4.26
N VAL A 47 -10.82 -0.32 5.48
CA VAL A 47 -11.78 -1.16 6.20
C VAL A 47 -13.12 -0.45 6.38
N ALA A 48 -13.11 0.82 6.75
CA ALA A 48 -14.32 1.60 6.96
C ALA A 48 -15.09 1.88 5.65
N THR A 49 -14.40 1.86 4.51
CA THR A 49 -15.00 2.02 3.17
C THR A 49 -15.83 0.78 2.80
N ALA A 50 -15.26 -0.42 2.99
CA ALA A 50 -15.91 -1.71 2.71
C ALA A 50 -16.67 -1.73 1.36
N ASP A 51 -15.97 -1.36 0.30
CA ASP A 51 -16.47 -1.26 -1.08
C ASP A 51 -15.33 -1.52 -2.08
N ASP A 52 -15.46 -2.61 -2.84
CA ASP A 52 -14.43 -3.11 -3.75
C ASP A 52 -14.04 -2.11 -4.85
N ALA A 53 -15.01 -1.34 -5.36
CA ALA A 53 -14.75 -0.37 -6.41
C ALA A 53 -13.88 0.79 -5.88
N LEU A 54 -14.15 1.20 -4.64
CA LEU A 54 -13.36 2.24 -3.97
C LEU A 54 -11.99 1.72 -3.53
N TRP A 55 -11.90 0.47 -3.08
CA TRP A 55 -10.61 -0.16 -2.78
C TRP A 55 -9.69 -0.21 -3.98
N LYS A 56 -10.21 -0.56 -5.16
CA LYS A 56 -9.44 -0.53 -6.41
C LYS A 56 -8.85 0.85 -6.68
N GLN A 57 -9.65 1.90 -6.53
CA GLN A 57 -9.18 3.27 -6.74
C GLN A 57 -8.04 3.64 -5.77
N MET A 58 -8.19 3.34 -4.49
CA MET A 58 -7.17 3.65 -3.48
C MET A 58 -5.93 2.78 -3.61
N ASN A 59 -6.09 1.48 -3.87
CA ASN A 59 -4.99 0.55 -4.11
C ASN A 59 -4.11 1.06 -5.25
N TYR A 60 -4.71 1.41 -6.38
CA TYR A 60 -3.98 1.98 -7.50
C TYR A 60 -3.19 3.25 -7.13
N GLN A 61 -3.76 4.15 -6.33
CA GLN A 61 -3.03 5.34 -5.88
C GLN A 61 -1.83 5.00 -5.00
N VAL A 62 -1.93 3.98 -4.14
CA VAL A 62 -0.79 3.49 -3.33
C VAL A 62 0.28 2.86 -4.24
N LEU A 63 -0.13 2.05 -5.22
CA LEU A 63 0.79 1.39 -6.16
C LEU A 63 1.59 2.41 -6.99
N LEU A 64 0.97 3.51 -7.43
CA LEU A 64 1.67 4.56 -8.17
C LEU A 64 2.86 5.15 -7.39
N LYS A 65 2.79 5.16 -6.05
CA LYS A 65 3.89 5.66 -5.20
C LYS A 65 5.11 4.73 -5.18
N MET A 66 4.95 3.47 -5.60
CA MET A 66 6.05 2.51 -5.76
C MET A 66 6.98 2.84 -6.93
N ARG A 67 6.61 3.74 -7.83
CA ARG A 67 7.46 4.22 -8.93
C ARG A 67 8.13 5.57 -8.62
N ASN A 68 8.08 6.00 -7.36
CA ASN A 68 8.71 7.26 -6.95
C ASN A 68 10.24 7.15 -7.05
N THR A 69 10.92 8.25 -7.40
CA THR A 69 12.38 8.30 -7.50
C THR A 69 13.07 8.09 -6.15
N ASN A 70 12.42 8.44 -5.04
CA ASN A 70 12.95 8.25 -3.70
C ASN A 70 12.66 6.81 -3.19
N PRO A 71 13.70 6.00 -2.89
CA PRO A 71 13.52 4.63 -2.41
C PRO A 71 12.76 4.55 -1.07
N THR A 72 12.87 5.55 -0.20
CA THR A 72 12.11 5.61 1.06
C THR A 72 10.60 5.69 0.80
N ILE A 73 10.19 6.43 -0.23
CA ILE A 73 8.78 6.52 -0.64
C ILE A 73 8.31 5.19 -1.21
N ARG A 74 9.15 4.49 -1.99
CA ARG A 74 8.82 3.14 -2.48
C ARG A 74 8.63 2.15 -1.33
N LEU A 75 9.54 2.17 -0.35
CA LEU A 75 9.49 1.32 0.85
C LEU A 75 8.24 1.55 1.70
N ILE A 76 7.90 2.81 2.00
CA ILE A 76 6.72 3.11 2.84
C ILE A 76 5.42 2.74 2.11
N SER A 77 5.40 2.89 0.78
CA SER A 77 4.23 2.53 -0.04
C SER A 77 4.05 1.02 -0.12
N LEU A 78 5.14 0.26 -0.29
CA LEU A 78 5.14 -1.19 -0.20
C LEU A 78 4.66 -1.66 1.18
N LYS A 79 5.14 -1.03 2.26
CA LYS A 79 4.67 -1.35 3.61
C LYS A 79 3.17 -1.06 3.78
N CYS A 80 2.67 0.05 3.24
CA CYS A 80 1.25 0.38 3.26
C CYS A 80 0.42 -0.68 2.53
N LEU A 81 0.87 -1.15 1.36
CA LEU A 81 0.23 -2.22 0.61
C LEU A 81 0.19 -3.52 1.44
N THR A 82 1.31 -3.91 2.05
CA THR A 82 1.38 -5.13 2.86
C THR A 82 0.40 -5.09 4.04
N GLU A 83 0.26 -3.94 4.71
CA GLU A 83 -0.73 -3.77 5.78
C GLU A 83 -2.18 -3.75 5.26
N LEU A 84 -2.43 -3.21 4.07
CA LEU A 84 -3.73 -3.33 3.42
C LEU A 84 -4.10 -4.79 3.16
N VAL A 85 -3.16 -5.58 2.62
CA VAL A 85 -3.37 -7.02 2.38
C VAL A 85 -3.63 -7.76 3.69
N LYS A 86 -2.85 -7.49 4.74
CA LYS A 86 -3.07 -8.09 6.08
C LYS A 86 -4.48 -7.82 6.62
N GLN A 87 -4.99 -6.61 6.38
CA GLN A 87 -6.27 -6.19 6.95
C GLN A 87 -7.48 -6.60 6.10
N LEU A 88 -7.33 -6.65 4.78
CA LEU A 88 -8.39 -7.04 3.85
C LEU A 88 -8.45 -8.56 3.61
N GLY A 89 -7.32 -9.27 3.76
CA GLY A 89 -7.28 -10.72 3.57
C GLY A 89 -7.70 -11.12 2.16
N GLU A 90 -8.55 -12.14 2.05
CA GLU A 90 -9.05 -12.66 0.77
C GLU A 90 -9.81 -11.60 -0.06
N ASP A 91 -10.36 -10.57 0.59
CA ASP A 91 -11.03 -9.46 -0.10
C ASP A 91 -10.04 -8.64 -0.96
N PHE A 92 -8.73 -8.80 -0.76
CA PHE A 92 -7.70 -8.20 -1.61
C PHE A 92 -7.46 -8.98 -2.92
N LEU A 93 -7.86 -10.25 -3.03
CA LEU A 93 -7.60 -11.08 -4.22
C LEU A 93 -8.01 -10.42 -5.56
N PRO A 94 -9.16 -9.71 -5.66
CA PRO A 94 -9.54 -9.01 -6.88
C PRO A 94 -8.58 -7.88 -7.30
N LEU A 95 -7.77 -7.36 -6.37
CA LEU A 95 -6.80 -6.29 -6.57
C LEU A 95 -5.40 -6.82 -6.93
N LEU A 96 -5.15 -8.13 -6.79
CA LEU A 96 -3.85 -8.74 -7.12
C LEU A 96 -3.43 -8.52 -8.58
N PRO A 97 -4.29 -8.70 -9.60
CA PRO A 97 -3.85 -8.61 -11.00
C PRO A 97 -3.24 -7.26 -11.37
N GLU A 98 -3.72 -6.16 -10.77
CA GLU A 98 -3.15 -4.82 -10.97
C GLU A 98 -1.93 -4.55 -10.07
N THR A 99 -1.79 -5.28 -8.96
CA THR A 99 -0.70 -5.14 -7.99
C THR A 99 0.56 -5.88 -8.44
N ILE A 100 0.43 -7.05 -9.08
CA ILE A 100 1.55 -7.89 -9.52
C ILE A 100 2.58 -7.11 -10.36
N PRO A 101 2.22 -6.33 -11.41
CA PRO A 101 3.21 -5.62 -12.20
C PRO A 101 4.09 -4.66 -11.39
N PHE A 102 3.54 -4.00 -10.37
CA PHE A 102 4.30 -3.10 -9.51
C PHE A 102 5.25 -3.87 -8.60
N LEU A 103 4.81 -5.02 -8.07
CA LEU A 103 5.69 -5.90 -7.29
C LEU A 103 6.82 -6.46 -8.15
N SER A 104 6.56 -6.81 -9.42
CA SER A 104 7.58 -7.28 -10.37
C SER A 104 8.64 -6.20 -10.60
N GLU A 105 8.20 -4.95 -10.81
CA GLU A 105 9.12 -3.81 -10.95
C GLU A 105 9.97 -3.62 -9.68
N LEU A 106 9.38 -3.72 -8.49
CA LEU A 106 10.12 -3.62 -7.22
C LEU A 106 11.06 -4.81 -6.94
N LEU A 107 10.82 -5.98 -7.55
CA LEU A 107 11.75 -7.12 -7.49
C LEU A 107 12.99 -6.91 -8.37
N GLU A 108 12.93 -5.98 -9.33
CA GLU A 108 14.03 -5.58 -10.21
C GLU A 108 14.58 -4.18 -9.84
N ASP A 109 14.26 -3.68 -8.64
CA ASP A 109 14.66 -2.35 -8.18
C ASP A 109 16.19 -2.24 -8.04
N GLU A 110 16.74 -1.07 -8.41
CA GLU A 110 18.17 -0.79 -8.30
C GLU A 110 18.66 -0.69 -6.85
N GLU A 111 17.75 -0.38 -5.92
CA GLU A 111 18.04 -0.26 -4.49
C GLU A 111 17.78 -1.60 -3.79
N GLU A 112 18.86 -2.28 -3.35
CA GLU A 112 18.80 -3.62 -2.73
C GLU A 112 17.85 -3.66 -1.52
N SER A 113 17.75 -2.56 -0.77
CA SER A 113 16.85 -2.47 0.39
C SER A 113 15.37 -2.57 -0.01
N VAL A 114 14.99 -1.99 -1.16
CA VAL A 114 13.64 -2.07 -1.74
C VAL A 114 13.36 -3.48 -2.24
N GLU A 115 14.26 -4.05 -3.04
CA GLU A 115 14.14 -5.41 -3.58
C GLU A 115 13.93 -6.44 -2.46
N LYS A 116 14.77 -6.38 -1.42
CA LYS A 116 14.70 -7.28 -0.26
C LYS A 116 13.41 -7.10 0.53
N SER A 117 12.92 -5.87 0.65
CA SER A 117 11.64 -5.58 1.28
C SER A 117 10.46 -6.11 0.46
N CYS A 118 10.53 -6.02 -0.87
CA CYS A 118 9.53 -6.56 -1.79
C CYS A 118 9.41 -8.07 -1.65
N LYS A 119 10.54 -8.80 -1.68
CA LYS A 119 10.58 -10.26 -1.47
C LYS A 119 9.93 -10.68 -0.15
N LYS A 120 10.21 -9.96 0.95
CA LYS A 120 9.60 -10.23 2.25
C LYS A 120 8.09 -9.95 2.24
N SER A 121 7.68 -8.83 1.64
CA SER A 121 6.28 -8.43 1.55
C SER A 121 5.46 -9.45 0.76
N ILE A 122 5.97 -9.95 -0.36
CA ILE A 122 5.33 -11.03 -1.13
C ILE A 122 5.13 -12.27 -0.24
N GLN A 123 6.16 -12.71 0.49
CA GLN A 123 6.02 -13.85 1.40
C GLN A 123 5.00 -13.63 2.53
N GLU A 124 4.86 -12.41 3.02
CA GLU A 124 3.83 -12.05 4.01
C GLU A 124 2.44 -12.07 3.37
N MET A 125 2.28 -11.50 2.18
CA MET A 125 1.04 -11.50 1.42
C MET A 125 0.59 -12.93 1.08
N GLU A 126 1.50 -13.79 0.63
CA GLU A 126 1.23 -15.22 0.36
C GLU A 126 0.63 -15.94 1.58
N LYS A 127 1.18 -15.69 2.78
CA LYS A 127 0.68 -16.30 4.02
C LYS A 127 -0.72 -15.81 4.38
N VAL A 128 -1.01 -14.53 4.15
CA VAL A 128 -2.32 -13.92 4.44
C VAL A 128 -3.37 -14.42 3.46
N LEU A 129 -3.02 -14.48 2.17
CA LEU A 129 -3.95 -14.82 1.09
C LEU A 129 -4.11 -16.34 0.89
N GLY A 130 -3.22 -17.15 1.48
CA GLY A 130 -3.23 -18.60 1.29
C GLY A 130 -2.88 -19.03 -0.14
N GLU A 131 -2.31 -18.12 -0.94
CA GLU A 131 -1.99 -18.32 -2.35
C GLU A 131 -0.48 -18.22 -2.58
N ASN A 132 0.04 -19.05 -3.49
CA ASN A 132 1.41 -18.90 -3.98
C ASN A 132 1.45 -17.76 -4.99
N LEU A 133 1.98 -16.61 -4.58
CA LEU A 133 2.16 -15.43 -5.42
C LEU A 133 3.40 -15.55 -6.32
N GLN A 134 4.40 -16.37 -5.95
CA GLN A 134 5.59 -16.60 -6.78
C GLN A 134 5.27 -17.06 -8.20
N LYS A 135 4.14 -17.74 -8.45
CA LYS A 135 3.72 -18.16 -9.80
C LYS A 135 3.42 -17.01 -10.78
N TYR A 136 3.29 -15.79 -10.28
CA TYR A 136 2.99 -14.60 -11.07
C TYR A 136 4.22 -13.79 -11.47
N PHE A 137 5.40 -14.15 -10.95
CA PHE A 137 6.69 -13.51 -11.21
C PHE A 137 7.58 -14.47 -12.01
#